data_AF-X8DIF7-F1
#
_entry.id   AF-X8DIF7-F1
#
_cell.length_a   1.000
_cell.length_b   1.000
_cell.length_c   1.000
_cell.angle_alpha   90.00
_cell.angle_beta   90.00
_cell.angle_gamma   90.00
#
_symmetry.space_group_name_H-M   'P 1'
#
loop_
_entity.id
_entity.type
_entity.pdbx_description
1 polymer ?
#
loop_
_entity_poly.entity_id
_entity_poly.type
_entity_poly.pdbx_seq_one_letter_code
_entity_poly.pdbx_strand_id
1 'polypeptide(L)'
;MARTDDDSWDLASSVGATATMVAAQRALASHVPNPLISDPYAEPLVRAVGIEYFTKLASGDFDPEQMAGLVQLGITADGMANGMASRTWYYDTAFESSTAAGCARQ
;
A
#
# COMPACT_ATOMS: atom_id res chain seq x y z
N MET A 1 -1.01 26.02 -1.63
CA MET A 1 -1.43 26.26 -0.23
C MET A 1 -0.60 25.34 0.64
N ALA A 2 0.14 25.87 1.62
CA ALA A 2 0.96 25.04 2.51
C ALA A 2 0.08 24.40 3.58
N ARG A 3 0.37 23.14 3.95
CA ARG A 3 -0.34 22.44 5.03
C ARG A 3 -0.02 23.10 6.37
N THR A 4 -0.98 23.13 7.28
CA THR A 4 -0.83 23.69 8.63
C THR A 4 -0.95 22.59 9.69
N ASP A 5 -0.46 22.84 10.90
CA ASP A 5 -0.48 21.85 12.00
C ASP A 5 -1.91 21.47 12.42
N ASP A 6 -2.90 22.33 12.15
CA ASP A 6 -4.32 22.10 12.43
C ASP A 6 -5.07 21.39 11.27
N ASP A 7 -4.36 20.92 10.24
CA ASP A 7 -4.97 20.18 9.13
C ASP A 7 -5.49 18.81 9.63
N SER A 8 -6.79 18.71 9.87
CA SER A 8 -7.46 17.43 10.10
C SER A 8 -7.66 16.68 8.78
N TRP A 9 -7.35 15.39 8.77
CA TRP A 9 -7.70 14.49 7.67
C TRP A 9 -8.28 13.21 8.26
N ASP A 10 -9.34 12.71 7.65
CA ASP A 10 -9.89 11.40 7.99
C ASP A 10 -9.30 10.32 7.08
N LEU A 11 -9.33 9.07 7.55
CA LEU A 11 -8.78 7.93 6.82
C LEU A 11 -9.53 7.63 5.51
N ALA A 12 -10.75 8.17 5.34
CA ALA A 12 -11.57 7.95 4.16
C ALA A 12 -11.47 9.06 3.12
N SER A 13 -10.74 10.16 3.37
CA SER A 13 -10.62 11.27 2.41
C SER A 13 -9.16 11.58 2.04
N SER A 14 -8.98 12.08 0.80
CA SER A 14 -7.73 12.67 0.29
C SER A 14 -6.48 11.80 0.58
N VAL A 15 -5.60 12.27 1.47
CA VAL A 15 -4.38 11.57 1.88
C VAL A 15 -4.71 10.26 2.59
N GLY A 16 -5.74 10.21 3.42
CA GLY A 16 -6.18 9.01 4.13
C GLY A 16 -6.64 7.91 3.17
N ALA A 17 -7.45 8.27 2.17
CA ALA A 17 -7.89 7.32 1.15
C ALA A 17 -6.70 6.76 0.34
N THR A 18 -5.76 7.64 -0.04
CA THR A 18 -4.55 7.22 -0.75
C THR A 18 -3.65 6.33 0.11
N ALA A 19 -3.52 6.64 1.40
CA ALA A 19 -2.75 5.84 2.35
C ALA A 19 -3.36 4.43 2.52
N THR A 20 -4.68 4.36 2.64
CA THR A 20 -5.41 3.09 2.75
C THR A 20 -5.26 2.25 1.49
N MET A 21 -5.34 2.87 0.31
CA MET A 21 -5.12 2.20 -0.97
C MET A 21 -3.73 1.57 -1.07
N VAL A 22 -2.66 2.32 -0.77
CA VAL A 22 -1.29 1.77 -0.87
C VAL A 22 -1.01 0.71 0.21
N ALA A 23 -1.67 0.80 1.37
CA ALA A 23 -1.63 -0.27 2.37
C ALA A 23 -2.33 -1.54 1.85
N ALA A 24 -3.49 -1.43 1.21
CA ALA A 24 -4.17 -2.58 0.61
C ALA A 24 -3.32 -3.24 -0.49
N GLN A 25 -2.58 -2.46 -1.27
CA GLN A 25 -1.64 -2.99 -2.27
C GLN A 25 -0.44 -3.72 -1.65
N ARG A 26 0.07 -3.28 -0.49
CA ARG A 26 1.11 -4.02 0.26
C ARG A 26 0.59 -5.33 0.84
N ALA A 27 -0.65 -5.32 1.34
CA ALA A 27 -1.30 -6.55 1.78
C ALA A 27 -1.44 -7.54 0.61
N LEU A 28 -1.96 -7.09 -0.53
CA LEU A 28 -2.06 -7.91 -1.75
C LEU A 28 -0.68 -8.46 -2.18
N ALA A 29 0.36 -7.63 -2.14
CA ALA A 29 1.73 -8.05 -2.45
C ALA A 29 2.30 -9.07 -1.46
N SER A 30 1.81 -9.12 -0.23
CA SER A 30 2.23 -10.11 0.78
C SER A 30 1.57 -11.47 0.58
N HIS A 31 0.45 -11.53 -0.15
CA HIS A 31 -0.33 -12.74 -0.41
C HIS A 31 0.08 -13.49 -1.68
N VAL A 32 0.93 -12.91 -2.53
CA VAL A 32 1.39 -13.59 -3.75
C VAL A 32 2.35 -14.75 -3.43
N PRO A 33 2.41 -15.79 -4.28
CA PRO A 33 3.42 -16.84 -4.13
C PRO A 33 4.84 -16.25 -4.22
N ASN A 34 5.71 -16.59 -3.25
CA ASN A 34 7.08 -16.06 -3.14
C ASN A 34 7.13 -14.53 -3.17
N PRO A 35 6.54 -13.85 -2.16
CA PRO A 35 6.38 -12.41 -2.19
C PRO A 35 7.72 -11.70 -2.01
N LEU A 36 7.93 -10.58 -2.72
CA LEU A 36 9.14 -9.75 -2.59
C LEU A 36 9.21 -9.03 -1.24
N ILE A 37 8.06 -8.69 -0.66
CA ILE A 37 7.93 -8.10 0.68
C ILE A 37 6.85 -8.82 1.47
N SER A 38 6.92 -8.75 2.80
CA SER A 38 5.86 -9.23 3.68
C SER A 38 5.53 -8.13 4.69
N ASP A 39 4.36 -7.50 4.54
CA ASP A 39 3.83 -6.51 5.48
C ASP A 39 2.68 -7.14 6.28
N PRO A 40 2.96 -7.75 7.45
CA PRO A 40 1.93 -8.43 8.26
C PRO A 40 0.91 -7.46 8.88
N TYR A 41 1.14 -6.15 8.82
CA TYR A 41 0.29 -5.14 9.44
C TYR A 41 -0.63 -4.44 8.44
N ALA A 42 -0.32 -4.51 7.13
CA ALA A 42 -1.09 -3.87 6.08
C ALA A 42 -2.57 -4.25 6.10
N GLU A 43 -2.89 -5.56 6.08
CA GLU A 43 -4.28 -6.01 6.04
C GLU A 43 -5.07 -5.64 7.30
N PRO A 44 -4.57 -5.90 8.54
CA PRO A 44 -5.25 -5.44 9.76
C PRO A 44 -5.50 -3.94 9.80
N LEU A 45 -4.55 -3.12 9.34
CA LEU A 45 -4.69 -1.67 9.31
C LEU A 45 -5.78 -1.23 8.32
N VAL A 46 -5.80 -1.82 7.12
CA VAL A 46 -6.85 -1.52 6.13
C VAL A 46 -8.23 -1.93 6.62
N ARG A 47 -8.35 -3.11 7.26
CA ARG A 47 -9.59 -3.57 7.89
C ARG A 47 -10.08 -2.59 8.96
N ALA A 48 -9.18 -2.03 9.76
CA ALA A 48 -9.53 -1.05 10.79
C ALA A 48 -10.06 0.28 10.22
N VAL A 49 -9.68 0.66 8.99
CA VAL A 49 -10.25 1.84 8.30
C VAL A 49 -11.72 1.60 7.91
N GLY A 50 -12.10 0.36 7.60
CA GLY A 50 -13.50 -0.03 7.37
C GLY A 50 -14.07 0.32 5.99
N ILE A 51 -13.23 0.69 5.01
CA ILE A 51 -13.66 0.86 3.62
C ILE A 51 -13.73 -0.51 2.96
N GLU A 52 -14.94 -0.96 2.64
CA GLU A 52 -15.19 -2.33 2.14
C GLU A 52 -14.35 -2.67 0.92
N TYR A 53 -14.28 -1.76 -0.06
CA TYR A 53 -13.50 -1.95 -1.27
C TYR A 53 -12.01 -2.22 -0.98
N PHE A 54 -11.37 -1.42 -0.13
CA PHE A 54 -9.96 -1.64 0.22
C PHE A 54 -9.77 -2.87 1.10
N THR A 55 -10.74 -3.18 1.96
CA THR A 55 -10.70 -4.40 2.80
C THR A 55 -10.68 -5.66 1.93
N LYS A 56 -11.56 -5.72 0.91
CA LYS A 56 -11.60 -6.82 -0.06
C LYS A 56 -10.33 -6.91 -0.90
N LEU A 57 -9.81 -5.77 -1.35
CA LEU A 57 -8.55 -5.70 -2.06
C LEU A 57 -7.38 -6.23 -1.21
N ALA A 58 -7.31 -5.82 0.06
CA ALA A 58 -6.25 -6.22 0.99
C ALA A 58 -6.28 -7.73 1.31
N SER A 59 -7.46 -8.34 1.38
CA SER A 59 -7.60 -9.78 1.61
C SER A 59 -7.47 -10.64 0.35
N GLY A 60 -7.33 -10.02 -0.83
CA GLY A 60 -7.37 -10.72 -2.12
C GLY A 60 -8.75 -11.23 -2.52
N ASP A 61 -9.82 -10.85 -1.80
CA ASP A 61 -11.21 -11.25 -2.05
C ASP A 61 -11.98 -10.13 -2.75
N PHE A 62 -11.39 -9.60 -3.82
CA PHE A 62 -11.97 -8.51 -4.61
C PHE A 62 -12.60 -9.04 -5.89
N ASP A 63 -13.70 -8.39 -6.29
CA ASP A 63 -14.43 -8.76 -7.49
C ASP A 63 -13.68 -8.29 -8.74
N PRO A 64 -13.38 -9.18 -9.71
CA PRO A 64 -12.80 -8.79 -11.00
C PRO A 64 -13.60 -7.72 -11.74
N GLU A 65 -14.94 -7.67 -11.60
CA GLU A 65 -15.77 -6.64 -12.23
C GLU A 65 -15.47 -5.25 -11.68
N GLN A 66 -15.18 -5.14 -10.39
CA GLN A 66 -14.76 -3.87 -9.77
C GLN A 66 -13.40 -3.38 -10.29
N MET A 67 -12.57 -4.30 -10.78
CA MET A 67 -11.26 -3.99 -11.38
C MET A 67 -11.34 -3.73 -12.88
N ALA A 68 -12.46 -4.04 -13.56
CA ALA A 68 -12.54 -4.01 -15.02
C ALA A 68 -12.16 -2.65 -15.62
N GLY A 69 -12.59 -1.54 -15.00
CA GLY A 69 -12.22 -0.19 -15.44
C GLY A 69 -10.72 0.12 -15.27
N LEU A 70 -10.10 -0.38 -14.20
CA LEU A 70 -8.65 -0.24 -13.97
C LEU A 70 -7.86 -1.10 -14.96
N VAL A 71 -8.33 -2.33 -15.24
CA VAL A 71 -7.73 -3.24 -16.21
C VAL A 71 -7.76 -2.64 -17.61
N GLN A 72 -8.85 -1.97 -18.00
CA GLN A 72 -8.93 -1.27 -19.28
C GLN A 72 -7.90 -0.13 -19.41
N LEU A 73 -7.47 0.45 -18.29
CA LEU A 73 -6.38 1.43 -18.22
C LEU A 73 -4.99 0.77 -18.08
N GLY A 74 -4.91 -0.56 -18.16
CA GLY A 74 -3.67 -1.33 -18.01
C GLY A 74 -3.22 -1.56 -16.57
N ILE A 75 -4.07 -1.27 -15.58
CA ILE A 75 -3.77 -1.44 -14.15
C ILE A 75 -4.38 -2.76 -13.69
N THR A 76 -3.53 -3.76 -13.45
CA THR A 76 -3.94 -5.08 -12.95
C THR A 76 -3.66 -5.22 -11.45
N ALA A 77 -4.31 -6.19 -10.80
CA ALA A 77 -4.01 -6.55 -9.42
C ALA A 77 -2.53 -6.92 -9.23
N ASP A 78 -1.98 -7.73 -10.13
CA ASP A 78 -0.55 -8.07 -10.13
C ASP A 78 0.33 -6.84 -10.35
N GLY A 79 -0.05 -5.93 -11.25
CA GLY A 79 0.68 -4.68 -11.48
C GLY A 79 0.70 -3.79 -10.25
N MET A 80 -0.43 -3.67 -9.55
CA MET A 80 -0.53 -2.95 -8.28
C MET A 80 0.33 -3.59 -7.19
N ALA A 81 0.25 -4.91 -7.04
CA ALA A 81 1.04 -5.67 -6.07
C ALA A 81 2.55 -5.54 -6.35
N ASN A 82 2.98 -5.79 -7.59
CA ASN A 82 4.39 -5.71 -7.99
C ASN A 82 4.96 -4.30 -7.86
N GLY A 83 4.19 -3.29 -8.25
CA GLY A 83 4.59 -1.89 -8.13
C GLY A 83 4.79 -1.49 -6.67
N MET A 84 3.86 -1.86 -5.79
CA MET A 84 3.96 -1.54 -4.38
C MET A 84 5.01 -2.40 -3.65
N ALA A 85 5.19 -3.65 -4.05
CA ALA A 85 6.26 -4.52 -3.58
C ALA A 85 7.64 -3.90 -3.88
N SER A 86 7.88 -3.51 -5.13
CA SER A 86 9.15 -2.90 -5.57
C SER A 86 9.43 -1.60 -4.82
N ARG A 87 8.41 -0.76 -4.65
CA ARG A 87 8.51 0.48 -3.88
C ARG A 87 8.87 0.20 -2.41
N THR A 88 8.20 -0.74 -1.78
CA THR A 88 8.42 -1.08 -0.37
C THR A 88 9.81 -1.66 -0.17
N TRP A 89 10.19 -2.65 -0.97
CA TRP A 89 11.52 -3.27 -0.94
C TRP A 89 12.65 -2.26 -1.10
N TYR A 90 12.50 -1.28 -2.00
CA TYR A 90 13.51 -0.24 -2.23
C TYR A 90 13.75 0.59 -0.96
N TYR A 91 12.67 1.09 -0.34
CA TYR A 91 12.80 1.92 0.87
C TYR A 91 13.28 1.10 2.07
N ASP A 92 12.80 -0.13 2.24
CA ASP A 92 13.22 -1.01 3.33
C ASP A 92 14.73 -1.29 3.24
N THR A 93 15.21 -1.68 2.04
CA THR A 93 16.64 -1.92 1.79
C THR A 93 17.47 -0.66 2.02
N ALA A 94 16.97 0.52 1.63
CA ALA A 94 17.64 1.79 1.85
C ALA A 94 17.76 2.12 3.35
N PHE A 95 16.70 1.87 4.14
CA PHE A 95 16.72 2.07 5.59
C PHE A 95 17.64 1.06 6.30
N GLU A 96 17.58 -0.21 5.92
CA GLU A 96 18.48 -1.24 6.45
C GLU A 96 19.95 -0.91 6.16
N SER A 97 20.25 -0.50 4.92
CA SER A 97 21.61 -0.12 4.53
C SER A 97 22.09 1.13 5.29
N SER A 98 21.22 2.13 5.44
CA SER A 98 21.54 3.37 6.15
C SER A 98 21.79 3.11 7.64
N THR A 99 20.97 2.28 8.27
CA THR A 99 21.11 1.91 9.69
C THR A 99 22.35 1.07 9.93
N ALA A 100 22.68 0.12 9.05
CA ALA A 100 23.92 -0.64 9.09
C ALA A 100 25.17 0.25 8.94
N ALA A 101 25.08 1.34 8.17
CA ALA A 101 26.15 2.33 8.01
C ALA A 101 26.20 3.38 9.14
N GLY A 102 25.34 3.29 10.16
CA GLY A 102 25.32 4.19 11.32
C GLY A 102 24.58 5.51 11.10
N CYS A 103 23.74 5.62 10.07
CA CYS A 103 22.93 6.81 9.74
C CYS A 103 23.73 8.13 9.81
N ALA A 104 24.73 8.29 8.95
CA ALA A 104 25.37 9.59 8.74
C ALA A 104 24.64 10.37 7.63
N ARG A 105 24.42 11.67 7.84
CA ARG A 105 24.19 12.59 6.71
C ARG A 105 25.47 12.58 5.87
N GLN A 106 25.35 12.29 4.57
CA GLN A 106 26.40 12.69 3.62
C GLN A 106 26.47 14.22 3.54
#